data_AF-A0A2N3AM32-F1
#
_entry.id   AF-A0A2N3AM32-F1
#
_cell.length_a   1.000
_cell.length_b   1.000
_cell.length_c   1.000
_cell.angle_alpha   90.00
_cell.angle_beta   90.00
_cell.angle_gamma   90.00
#
_symmetry.space_group_name_H-M   'P 1'
#
loop_
_entity.id
_entity.type
_entity.pdbx_description
1 polymer ?
#
loop_
_entity_poly.entity_id
_entity_poly.type
_entity_poly.pdbx_seq_one_letter_code
_entity_poly.pdbx_strand_id
1 'polypeptide(L)'
;MKKTILPLIAIVGNASIARALSERFTGSKYYFAIMEEPWVLRLDAENEIVKRNNLLAFIQHEHLILAGCGEKTRELFMKHFPRTYHRKVIVIEEEAAIDKSMGVLKKYLNKSTVDKQYIDLSELQHLATSEQIAVIEKSGSIGEVIAENFCIANGYKILKVEKVTKKRAYEVEELLRNWNLAEDSLIRKEAKDELFNIFRNRVGKLEEFEFKRVVFFTNGIPYGILPFKSPVAHFLLERDLGLQILRGYKRINEGNSSFALSIICDPGDIPDTESVGIKKIFKTKGIDILDLSGSNAQVYRFMHLIERYPFDFIMISSHAGEVNGKRITSKFISSNGITHDIVYDLYPSFAPVPGEDNVAVTELIVPVSVDSIPWADEKRLSDDRARHFNLEEFIREIKHKDKKEKVIKTEDRKGIKFSNALQLYKLSWIPALHVVGETRYPIVFNNACSSWIEMANRFVFAGASVYIGTTKDINTTMASNCGIKFIEFALKQKSMLFSLFRAQKMFVRELGYSPYLYWGHPDISLRPTCLDTQQIRRRRIQNAMSELSGMLFECKDEYMKKKIRCFIECISEVG
;
A
#
# COMPACT_ATOMS: atom_id res chain seq x y z
N MET A 1 -18.99 11.85 -17.43
CA MET A 1 -17.78 11.10 -17.04
C MET A 1 -17.32 10.27 -18.23
N LYS A 2 -16.06 10.37 -18.67
CA LYS A 2 -15.47 9.30 -19.48
C LYS A 2 -15.57 8.05 -18.61
N LYS A 3 -16.36 7.03 -19.01
CA LYS A 3 -16.34 5.75 -18.31
C LYS A 3 -14.94 5.19 -18.53
N THR A 4 -14.11 5.23 -17.50
CA THR A 4 -12.72 4.73 -17.56
C THR A 4 -12.67 3.24 -17.26
N ILE A 5 -13.68 2.73 -16.54
CA ILE A 5 -13.87 1.32 -16.20
C ILE A 5 -15.12 0.80 -16.93
N LEU A 6 -15.06 -0.42 -17.45
CA LEU A 6 -16.26 -1.14 -17.89
C LEU A 6 -17.24 -1.32 -16.72
N PRO A 7 -18.56 -1.27 -16.93
CA PRO A 7 -19.55 -1.58 -15.88
C PRO A 7 -19.65 -3.10 -15.62
N LEU A 8 -18.53 -3.81 -15.73
CA LEU A 8 -18.34 -5.24 -15.54
C LEU A 8 -17.04 -5.41 -14.75
N ILE A 9 -17.10 -6.11 -13.62
CA ILE A 9 -15.95 -6.37 -12.75
C ILE A 9 -15.83 -7.87 -12.54
N ALA A 10 -14.61 -8.39 -12.47
CA ALA A 10 -14.33 -9.76 -12.08
C ALA A 10 -13.55 -9.83 -10.76
N ILE A 11 -13.94 -10.76 -9.90
CA ILE A 11 -13.11 -11.28 -8.80
C ILE A 11 -12.66 -12.66 -9.25
N VAL A 12 -11.35 -12.89 -9.25
CA VAL A 12 -10.77 -14.07 -9.87
C VAL A 12 -9.83 -14.80 -8.92
N GLY A 13 -10.00 -16.12 -8.81
CA GLY A 13 -9.15 -17.01 -8.01
C GLY A 13 -8.03 -17.71 -8.79
N ASN A 14 -8.05 -17.61 -10.12
CA ASN A 14 -7.09 -18.29 -11.01
C ASN A 14 -6.52 -17.40 -12.12
N ALA A 15 -5.21 -17.42 -12.33
CA ALA A 15 -4.53 -16.59 -13.33
C ALA A 15 -4.89 -16.94 -14.79
N SER A 16 -5.15 -18.22 -15.13
CA SER A 16 -5.55 -18.62 -16.49
C SER A 16 -6.94 -18.06 -16.83
N ILE A 17 -7.89 -18.20 -15.90
CA ILE A 17 -9.24 -17.63 -16.03
C ILE A 17 -9.17 -16.10 -16.12
N ALA A 18 -8.34 -15.45 -15.31
CA ALA A 18 -8.14 -14.00 -15.38
C ALA A 18 -7.66 -13.57 -16.78
N ARG A 19 -6.71 -14.33 -17.36
CA ARG A 19 -6.15 -14.07 -18.69
C ARG A 19 -7.22 -14.24 -19.78
N ALA A 20 -7.95 -15.35 -19.74
CA ALA A 20 -9.03 -15.64 -20.69
C ALA A 20 -10.16 -14.60 -20.65
N LEU A 21 -10.48 -14.06 -19.46
CA LEU A 21 -11.42 -12.95 -19.32
C LEU A 21 -10.82 -11.64 -19.86
N SER A 22 -9.57 -11.32 -19.53
CA SER A 22 -8.89 -10.13 -20.02
C SER A 22 -8.84 -10.10 -21.55
N GLU A 23 -8.49 -11.20 -22.21
CA GLU A 23 -8.45 -11.29 -23.68
C GLU A 23 -9.79 -10.99 -24.35
N ARG A 24 -10.91 -11.28 -23.67
CA ARG A 24 -12.27 -11.06 -24.18
C ARG A 24 -12.78 -9.63 -23.94
N PHE A 25 -12.42 -9.02 -22.82
CA PHE A 25 -13.03 -7.75 -22.38
C PHE A 25 -12.08 -6.54 -22.42
N THR A 26 -10.76 -6.76 -22.37
CA THR A 26 -9.79 -5.67 -22.38
C THR A 26 -9.80 -4.96 -23.72
N GLY A 27 -9.86 -3.62 -23.70
CA GLY A 27 -9.81 -2.77 -24.87
C GLY A 27 -9.07 -1.47 -24.59
N SER A 28 -8.62 -0.77 -25.64
CA SER A 28 -7.88 0.49 -25.53
C SER A 28 -8.70 1.68 -25.00
N LYS A 29 -10.01 1.51 -24.82
CA LYS A 29 -10.94 2.58 -24.42
C LYS A 29 -11.42 2.46 -22.97
N TYR A 30 -11.44 1.25 -22.43
CA TYR A 30 -12.01 0.97 -21.11
C TYR A 30 -11.15 -0.07 -20.38
N TYR A 31 -10.91 0.16 -19.10
CA TYR A 31 -10.32 -0.83 -18.23
C TYR A 31 -11.37 -1.86 -17.81
N PHE A 32 -11.14 -3.13 -18.13
CA PHE A 32 -11.89 -4.24 -17.56
C PHE A 32 -11.35 -4.52 -16.16
N ALA A 33 -12.12 -4.24 -15.11
CA ALA A 33 -11.58 -4.36 -13.76
C ALA A 33 -11.54 -5.82 -13.29
N ILE A 34 -10.35 -6.26 -12.90
CA ILE A 34 -10.11 -7.56 -12.27
C ILE A 34 -9.57 -7.30 -10.86
N MET A 35 -10.12 -8.02 -9.88
CA MET A 35 -9.62 -8.09 -8.51
C MET A 35 -9.26 -9.53 -8.18
N GLU A 36 -8.24 -9.70 -7.36
CA GLU A 36 -7.85 -10.98 -6.82
C GLU A 36 -8.88 -11.48 -5.81
N GLU A 37 -9.08 -12.81 -5.79
CA GLU A 37 -9.79 -13.50 -4.73
C GLU A 37 -9.22 -13.10 -3.35
N PRO A 38 -10.08 -12.72 -2.39
CA PRO A 38 -9.65 -12.40 -1.03
C PRO A 38 -9.04 -13.61 -0.34
N TRP A 39 -8.12 -13.36 0.58
CA TRP A 39 -7.48 -14.42 1.38
C TRP A 39 -8.42 -14.90 2.49
N VAL A 40 -9.37 -15.76 2.13
CA VAL A 40 -10.45 -16.22 3.03
C VAL A 40 -10.01 -17.25 4.08
N LEU A 41 -8.74 -17.65 4.07
CA LEU A 41 -8.17 -18.57 5.07
C LEU A 41 -7.68 -17.84 6.33
N ARG A 42 -7.50 -16.52 6.29
CA ARG A 42 -7.02 -15.73 7.43
C ARG A 42 -8.12 -15.49 8.46
N LEU A 43 -7.71 -15.22 9.70
CA LEU A 43 -8.61 -14.83 10.79
C LEU A 43 -9.41 -13.55 10.48
N ASP A 44 -8.86 -12.64 9.66
CA ASP A 44 -9.48 -11.39 9.24
C ASP A 44 -10.17 -11.47 7.86
N ALA A 45 -10.52 -12.67 7.38
CA ALA A 45 -11.14 -12.90 6.07
C ALA A 45 -12.40 -12.05 5.79
N GLU A 46 -13.26 -11.82 6.79
CA GLU A 46 -14.46 -10.99 6.61
C GLU A 46 -14.10 -9.53 6.25
N ASN A 47 -13.00 -8.99 6.81
CA ASN A 47 -12.54 -7.63 6.47
C ASN A 47 -12.13 -7.53 4.99
N GLU A 48 -11.53 -8.58 4.43
CA GLU A 48 -11.14 -8.63 3.02
C GLU A 48 -12.35 -8.60 2.07
N ILE A 49 -13.44 -9.23 2.47
CA ILE A 49 -14.73 -9.20 1.75
C ILE A 49 -15.36 -7.81 1.84
N VAL A 50 -15.41 -7.22 3.04
CA VAL A 50 -15.95 -5.88 3.28
C VAL A 50 -15.19 -4.82 2.47
N LYS A 51 -13.85 -4.87 2.44
CA LYS A 51 -13.02 -3.97 1.62
C LYS A 51 -13.39 -3.99 0.14
N ARG A 52 -13.56 -5.19 -0.43
CA ARG A 52 -13.96 -5.39 -1.83
C ARG A 52 -15.40 -4.92 -2.06
N ASN A 53 -16.32 -5.27 -1.17
CA ASN A 53 -17.73 -4.85 -1.25
C ASN A 53 -17.88 -3.32 -1.24
N ASN A 54 -17.17 -2.63 -0.34
CA ASN A 54 -17.20 -1.17 -0.25
C ASN A 54 -16.71 -0.51 -1.55
N LEU A 55 -15.68 -1.07 -2.18
CA LEU A 55 -15.18 -0.56 -3.46
C LEU A 55 -16.13 -0.88 -4.62
N LEU A 56 -16.72 -2.08 -4.63
CA LEU A 56 -17.72 -2.51 -5.61
C LEU A 56 -19.00 -1.63 -5.58
N ALA A 57 -19.46 -1.30 -4.38
CA ALA A 57 -20.59 -0.39 -4.17
C ALA A 57 -20.32 0.99 -4.77
N PHE A 58 -19.08 1.47 -4.69
CA PHE A 58 -18.68 2.73 -5.30
C PHE A 58 -18.66 2.68 -6.84
N ILE A 59 -18.12 1.61 -7.43
CA ILE A 59 -17.93 1.56 -8.89
C ILE A 59 -19.26 1.48 -9.65
N GLN A 60 -20.37 1.13 -8.97
CA GLN A 60 -21.71 1.01 -9.56
C GLN A 60 -21.74 0.08 -10.78
N HIS A 61 -21.01 -1.03 -10.69
CA HIS A 61 -20.97 -2.08 -11.70
C HIS A 61 -22.35 -2.71 -11.98
N GLU A 62 -22.62 -3.03 -13.24
CA GLU A 62 -23.87 -3.69 -13.67
C GLU A 62 -23.84 -5.19 -13.37
N HIS A 63 -22.68 -5.83 -13.56
CA HIS A 63 -22.47 -7.25 -13.32
C HIS A 63 -21.15 -7.51 -12.60
N LEU A 64 -21.15 -8.53 -11.76
CA LEU A 64 -19.98 -9.06 -11.07
C LEU A 64 -19.71 -10.49 -11.54
N ILE A 65 -18.48 -10.77 -11.97
CA ILE A 65 -18.04 -12.12 -12.26
C ILE A 65 -17.27 -12.66 -11.06
N LEU A 66 -17.65 -13.81 -10.53
CA LEU A 66 -16.84 -14.60 -9.59
C LEU A 66 -16.25 -15.78 -10.35
N ALA A 67 -14.97 -15.70 -10.71
CA ALA A 67 -14.35 -16.64 -11.64
C ALA A 67 -13.22 -17.45 -10.99
N GLY A 68 -13.33 -18.77 -10.96
CA GLY A 68 -12.35 -19.66 -10.34
C GLY A 68 -12.14 -19.42 -8.84
N CYS A 69 -13.06 -18.73 -8.17
CA CYS A 69 -12.97 -18.50 -6.73
C CYS A 69 -13.36 -19.76 -5.95
N GLY A 70 -12.72 -19.99 -4.81
CA GLY A 70 -13.06 -21.05 -3.88
C GLY A 70 -14.49 -20.91 -3.34
N GLU A 71 -15.08 -22.03 -2.92
CA GLU A 71 -16.44 -22.10 -2.39
C GLU A 71 -16.67 -21.13 -1.23
N LYS A 72 -15.79 -21.16 -0.23
CA LYS A 72 -15.83 -20.26 0.94
C LYS A 72 -15.87 -18.77 0.54
N THR A 73 -15.11 -18.38 -0.48
CA THR A 73 -15.12 -17.01 -1.00
C THR A 73 -16.48 -16.65 -1.58
N ARG A 74 -17.05 -17.56 -2.39
CA ARG A 74 -18.38 -17.36 -2.99
C ARG A 74 -19.44 -17.23 -1.89
N GLU A 75 -19.43 -18.11 -0.90
CA GLU A 75 -20.35 -18.07 0.24
C GLU A 75 -20.26 -16.74 1.00
N LEU A 76 -19.04 -16.29 1.33
CA LEU A 76 -18.84 -15.04 2.05
C LEU A 76 -19.33 -13.83 1.24
N PHE A 77 -19.03 -13.76 -0.06
CA PHE A 77 -19.56 -12.69 -0.90
C PHE A 77 -21.08 -12.70 -0.95
N MET A 78 -21.70 -13.86 -1.15
CA MET A 78 -23.16 -13.98 -1.23
C MET A 78 -23.84 -13.66 0.11
N LYS A 79 -23.20 -13.94 1.25
CA LYS A 79 -23.64 -13.52 2.59
C LYS A 79 -23.64 -11.99 2.74
N HIS A 80 -22.62 -11.31 2.24
CA HIS A 80 -22.47 -9.85 2.38
C HIS A 80 -23.22 -9.03 1.31
N PHE A 81 -23.55 -9.62 0.16
CA PHE A 81 -24.30 -8.92 -0.87
C PHE A 81 -25.81 -8.89 -0.56
N PRO A 82 -26.48 -7.75 -0.83
CA PRO A 82 -27.93 -7.70 -0.83
C PRO A 82 -28.51 -8.76 -1.78
N ARG A 83 -29.58 -9.45 -1.39
CA ARG A 83 -30.23 -10.50 -2.22
C ARG A 83 -30.64 -9.99 -3.61
N THR A 84 -30.98 -8.72 -3.73
CA THR A 84 -31.30 -8.07 -5.01
C THR A 84 -30.10 -8.01 -5.95
N TYR A 85 -28.88 -8.02 -5.41
CA TYR A 85 -27.64 -7.99 -6.16
C TYR A 85 -27.22 -9.38 -6.67
N HIS A 86 -27.70 -10.46 -6.06
CA HIS A 86 -27.33 -11.84 -6.40
C HIS A 86 -27.59 -12.18 -7.87
N ARG A 87 -28.67 -11.64 -8.46
CA ARG A 87 -29.01 -11.85 -9.89
C ARG A 87 -28.02 -11.20 -10.87
N LYS A 88 -27.14 -10.33 -10.38
CA LYS A 88 -26.09 -9.67 -11.17
C LYS A 88 -24.74 -10.38 -11.08
N VAL A 89 -24.65 -11.41 -10.23
CA VAL A 89 -23.45 -12.21 -10.03
C VAL A 89 -23.44 -13.37 -11.05
N ILE A 90 -22.36 -13.47 -11.80
CA ILE A 90 -22.10 -14.55 -12.76
C ILE A 90 -20.96 -15.38 -12.20
N VAL A 91 -21.20 -16.66 -12.00
CA VAL A 91 -20.18 -17.58 -11.48
C VAL A 91 -19.58 -18.37 -12.63
N ILE A 92 -18.26 -18.40 -12.72
CA ILE A 92 -17.49 -19.17 -13.70
C ILE A 92 -16.52 -20.04 -12.93
N GLU A 93 -16.75 -21.35 -12.86
CA GLU A 93 -15.91 -22.22 -12.03
C GLU A 93 -14.56 -22.54 -12.70
N GLU A 94 -14.58 -22.70 -14.01
CA GLU A 94 -13.43 -23.11 -14.82
C GLU A 94 -13.37 -22.34 -16.15
N GLU A 95 -12.19 -22.35 -16.77
CA GLU A 95 -11.94 -21.63 -18.03
C GLU A 95 -12.86 -22.08 -19.16
N ALA A 96 -13.13 -23.38 -19.27
CA ALA A 96 -14.04 -23.96 -20.28
C ALA A 96 -15.49 -23.46 -20.14
N ALA A 97 -15.88 -22.94 -18.98
CA ALA A 97 -17.22 -22.40 -18.74
C ALA A 97 -17.36 -20.93 -19.17
N ILE A 98 -16.28 -20.24 -19.53
CA ILE A 98 -16.32 -18.82 -19.90
C ILE A 98 -17.25 -18.61 -21.10
N ASP A 99 -17.10 -19.40 -22.16
CA ASP A 99 -17.88 -19.23 -23.40
C ASP A 99 -19.37 -19.46 -23.19
N LYS A 100 -19.75 -20.36 -22.27
CA LYS A 100 -21.16 -20.60 -21.89
C LYS A 100 -21.78 -19.39 -21.18
N SER A 101 -20.98 -18.67 -20.39
CA SER A 101 -21.40 -17.48 -19.65
C SER A 101 -21.42 -16.20 -20.50
N MET A 102 -20.98 -16.26 -21.76
CA MET A 102 -20.86 -15.08 -22.63
C MET A 102 -22.19 -14.50 -23.11
N GLY A 103 -23.30 -15.24 -23.05
CA GLY A 103 -24.60 -14.78 -23.53
C GLY A 103 -25.02 -13.44 -22.91
N VAL A 104 -24.90 -13.31 -21.59
CA VAL A 104 -25.23 -12.08 -20.84
C VAL A 104 -24.15 -11.00 -21.00
N LEU A 105 -22.92 -11.41 -21.27
CA LEU A 105 -21.74 -10.53 -21.32
C LEU A 105 -21.39 -10.03 -22.74
N LYS A 106 -22.07 -10.52 -23.78
CA LYS A 106 -21.77 -10.25 -25.19
C LYS A 106 -21.71 -8.76 -25.52
N LYS A 107 -22.51 -7.92 -24.85
CA LYS A 107 -22.52 -6.46 -25.04
C LYS A 107 -21.23 -5.76 -24.56
N TYR A 108 -20.43 -6.41 -23.73
CA TYR A 108 -19.15 -5.88 -23.20
C TYR A 108 -17.92 -6.42 -23.92
N LEU A 109 -18.09 -7.42 -24.80
CA LEU A 109 -16.99 -7.99 -25.55
C LEU A 109 -16.26 -6.92 -26.34
N ASN A 110 -14.94 -6.93 -26.23
CA ASN A 110 -14.13 -6.17 -27.15
C ASN A 110 -14.13 -6.88 -28.51
N LYS A 111 -14.49 -6.15 -29.57
CA LYS A 111 -14.53 -6.70 -30.94
C LYS A 111 -13.20 -6.55 -31.68
N SER A 112 -12.26 -5.76 -31.16
CA SER A 112 -10.94 -5.61 -31.76
C SER A 112 -9.90 -6.44 -31.02
N THR A 113 -9.06 -7.14 -31.76
CA THR A 113 -7.81 -7.69 -31.23
C THR A 113 -6.97 -6.51 -30.74
N VAL A 114 -6.64 -6.48 -29.45
CA VAL A 114 -5.75 -5.47 -28.91
C VAL A 114 -4.34 -5.98 -29.07
N ASP A 115 -3.55 -5.29 -29.89
CA ASP A 115 -2.15 -5.63 -30.08
C ASP A 115 -1.39 -5.34 -28.78
N LYS A 116 -0.83 -6.38 -28.17
CA LYS A 116 -0.04 -6.24 -26.95
C LYS A 116 1.35 -5.73 -27.35
N GLN A 117 1.64 -4.49 -26.99
CA GLN A 117 2.89 -3.83 -27.37
C GLN A 117 4.03 -4.21 -26.42
N TYR A 118 4.39 -5.49 -26.42
CA TYR A 118 5.59 -5.97 -25.73
C TYR A 118 6.84 -5.44 -26.41
N ILE A 119 7.85 -5.11 -25.60
CA ILE A 119 9.14 -4.63 -26.06
C ILE A 119 10.26 -5.35 -25.30
N ASP A 120 11.41 -5.47 -25.94
CA ASP A 120 12.66 -5.90 -25.32
C ASP A 120 13.54 -4.72 -24.90
N LEU A 121 14.53 -4.99 -24.04
CA LEU A 121 15.49 -3.97 -23.59
C LEU A 121 16.24 -3.30 -24.74
N SER A 122 16.52 -4.02 -25.83
CA SER A 122 17.19 -3.48 -27.02
C SER A 122 16.35 -2.46 -27.77
N GLU A 123 15.03 -2.46 -27.60
CA GLU A 123 14.13 -1.57 -28.33
C GLU A 123 13.97 -0.20 -27.66
N LEU A 124 14.44 -0.03 -26.41
CA LEU A 124 14.25 1.19 -25.62
C LEU A 124 14.74 2.47 -26.33
N GLN A 125 15.84 2.36 -27.07
CA GLN A 125 16.44 3.47 -27.81
C GLN A 125 15.62 3.95 -29.02
N HIS A 126 14.66 3.14 -29.48
CA HIS A 126 13.81 3.43 -30.65
C HIS A 126 12.44 4.01 -30.26
N LEU A 127 12.15 4.10 -28.96
CA LEU A 127 10.87 4.58 -28.46
C LEU A 127 10.84 6.11 -28.38
N ALA A 128 9.69 6.69 -28.74
CA ALA A 128 9.50 8.13 -28.71
C ALA A 128 9.28 8.65 -27.28
N THR A 129 9.56 9.93 -27.06
CA THR A 129 9.41 10.56 -25.73
C THR A 129 7.96 10.67 -25.25
N SER A 130 7.00 10.58 -26.17
CA SER A 130 5.56 10.55 -25.88
C SER A 130 5.07 9.19 -25.35
N GLU A 131 5.85 8.13 -25.50
CA GLU A 131 5.51 6.77 -25.10
C GLU A 131 5.46 6.62 -23.58
N GLN A 132 4.68 5.64 -23.11
CA GLN A 132 4.61 5.25 -21.71
C GLN A 132 5.13 3.83 -21.55
N ILE A 133 6.02 3.61 -20.59
CA ILE A 133 6.64 2.30 -20.35
C ILE A 133 6.10 1.70 -19.08
N ALA A 134 5.74 0.42 -19.14
CA ALA A 134 5.45 -0.39 -17.98
C ALA A 134 6.46 -1.54 -17.89
N VAL A 135 7.05 -1.71 -16.71
CA VAL A 135 7.93 -2.85 -16.41
C VAL A 135 7.17 -3.78 -15.49
N ILE A 136 7.00 -5.04 -15.90
CA ILE A 136 6.22 -6.04 -15.16
C ILE A 136 7.12 -7.24 -14.84
N GLU A 137 7.20 -7.62 -13.56
CA GLU A 137 7.87 -8.85 -13.14
C GLU A 137 7.05 -10.10 -13.52
N LYS A 138 7.68 -11.05 -14.21
CA LYS A 138 7.09 -12.34 -14.63
C LYS A 138 6.90 -13.23 -13.40
N SER A 139 5.68 -13.32 -12.90
CA SER A 139 5.30 -14.08 -11.70
C SER A 139 4.37 -15.25 -12.00
N GLY A 140 3.68 -15.26 -13.15
CA GLY A 140 2.60 -16.19 -13.45
C GLY A 140 1.33 -15.94 -12.62
N SER A 141 1.30 -14.88 -11.80
CA SER A 141 0.21 -14.59 -10.87
C SER A 141 -0.97 -13.87 -11.53
N ILE A 142 -2.10 -13.80 -10.81
CA ILE A 142 -3.24 -12.96 -11.22
C ILE A 142 -2.81 -11.48 -11.29
N GLY A 143 -1.93 -11.03 -10.39
CA GLY A 143 -1.37 -9.67 -10.41
C GLY A 143 -0.68 -9.33 -11.73
N GLU A 144 0.04 -10.28 -12.33
CA GLU A 144 0.66 -10.07 -13.64
C GLU A 144 -0.36 -9.83 -14.74
N VAL A 145 -1.47 -10.58 -14.73
CA VAL A 145 -2.57 -10.40 -15.69
C VAL A 145 -3.26 -9.05 -15.47
N ILE A 146 -3.50 -8.66 -14.22
CA ILE A 146 -4.07 -7.35 -13.86
C ILE A 146 -3.16 -6.22 -14.36
N ALA A 147 -1.85 -6.34 -14.16
CA ALA A 147 -0.87 -5.36 -14.62
C ALA A 147 -0.89 -5.21 -16.16
N GLU A 148 -0.85 -6.32 -16.90
CA GLU A 148 -0.96 -6.29 -18.38
C GLU A 148 -2.25 -5.63 -18.84
N ASN A 149 -3.38 -6.03 -18.27
CA ASN A 149 -4.68 -5.49 -18.60
C ASN A 149 -4.74 -3.97 -18.35
N PHE A 150 -4.19 -3.50 -17.23
CA PHE A 150 -4.04 -2.08 -16.95
C PHE A 150 -3.15 -1.39 -18.01
N CYS A 151 -2.01 -1.96 -18.33
CA CYS A 151 -1.08 -1.42 -19.32
C CYS A 151 -1.74 -1.27 -20.70
N ILE A 152 -2.45 -2.30 -21.15
CA ILE A 152 -3.18 -2.31 -22.42
C ILE A 152 -4.28 -1.24 -22.42
N ALA A 153 -5.09 -1.17 -21.36
CA ALA A 153 -6.18 -0.21 -21.26
C ALA A 153 -5.70 1.26 -21.25
N ASN A 154 -4.45 1.50 -20.85
CA ASN A 154 -3.87 2.84 -20.75
C ASN A 154 -2.77 3.12 -21.80
N GLY A 155 -2.53 2.19 -22.73
CA GLY A 155 -1.60 2.37 -23.84
C GLY A 155 -0.11 2.39 -23.46
N TYR A 156 0.31 1.53 -22.53
CA TYR A 156 1.72 1.35 -22.19
C TYR A 156 2.39 0.33 -23.12
N LYS A 157 3.64 0.59 -23.48
CA LYS A 157 4.58 -0.45 -23.95
C LYS A 157 4.99 -1.31 -22.75
N ILE A 158 5.04 -2.61 -22.92
CA ILE A 158 5.24 -3.56 -21.82
C ILE A 158 6.62 -4.22 -21.93
N LEU A 159 7.49 -3.94 -20.97
CA LEU A 159 8.75 -4.65 -20.76
C LEU A 159 8.56 -5.71 -19.67
N LYS A 160 8.80 -6.98 -20.01
CA LYS A 160 8.73 -8.10 -19.04
C LYS A 160 10.11 -8.44 -18.51
N VAL A 161 10.26 -8.48 -17.19
CA VAL A 161 11.51 -8.85 -16.52
C VAL A 161 11.29 -10.05 -15.60
N GLU A 162 12.31 -10.86 -15.37
CA GLU A 162 12.19 -12.02 -14.47
C GLU A 162 11.81 -11.61 -13.05
N LYS A 163 10.94 -12.33 -12.34
CA LYS A 163 10.58 -12.02 -10.95
C LYS A 163 11.81 -12.01 -10.03
N VAL A 164 11.83 -11.11 -9.04
CA VAL A 164 12.85 -11.11 -8.00
C VAL A 164 12.61 -12.24 -7.00
N THR A 165 13.65 -13.02 -6.72
CA THR A 165 13.63 -14.05 -5.69
C THR A 165 13.65 -13.41 -4.30
N LYS A 166 13.10 -14.08 -3.28
CA LYS A 166 13.10 -13.52 -1.90
C LYS A 166 14.51 -13.26 -1.38
N LYS A 167 15.46 -14.15 -1.67
CA LYS A 167 16.88 -13.95 -1.36
C LYS A 167 17.40 -12.63 -1.97
N ARG A 168 17.12 -12.38 -3.24
CA ARG A 168 17.57 -11.16 -3.92
C ARG A 168 16.84 -9.91 -3.42
N ALA A 169 15.57 -10.02 -3.03
CA ALA A 169 14.87 -8.93 -2.36
C ALA A 169 15.52 -8.57 -1.01
N TYR A 170 15.88 -9.57 -0.20
CA TYR A 170 16.60 -9.38 1.06
C TYR A 170 17.99 -8.76 0.84
N GLU A 171 18.74 -9.20 -0.18
CA GLU A 171 20.01 -8.58 -0.56
C GLU A 171 19.84 -7.09 -0.92
N VAL A 172 18.81 -6.75 -1.70
CA VAL A 172 18.48 -5.36 -2.04
C VAL A 172 18.16 -4.55 -0.78
N GLU A 173 17.39 -5.10 0.15
CA GLU A 173 17.06 -4.46 1.43
C GLU A 173 18.31 -4.22 2.29
N GLU A 174 19.25 -5.17 2.35
CA GLU A 174 20.51 -4.99 3.08
C GLU A 174 21.38 -3.92 2.43
N LEU A 175 21.45 -3.86 1.10
CA LEU A 175 22.19 -2.80 0.38
C LEU A 175 21.57 -1.42 0.65
N LEU A 176 20.25 -1.32 0.66
CA LEU A 176 19.54 -0.09 1.03
C LEU A 176 19.83 0.31 2.48
N ARG A 177 19.79 -0.66 3.40
CA ARG A 177 20.12 -0.43 4.81
C ARG A 177 21.55 0.05 4.98
N ASN A 178 22.52 -0.60 4.33
CA ASN A 178 23.92 -0.19 4.37
C ASN A 178 24.13 1.20 3.77
N TRP A 179 23.49 1.49 2.63
CA TRP A 179 23.54 2.81 2.02
C TRP A 179 22.98 3.93 2.93
N ASN A 180 21.98 3.61 3.75
CA ASN A 180 21.34 4.55 4.66
C ASN A 180 22.08 4.69 5.99
N LEU A 181 22.40 3.57 6.64
CA LEU A 181 22.76 3.51 8.06
C LEU A 181 24.24 3.20 8.34
N ALA A 182 25.04 2.78 7.35
CA ALA A 182 26.45 2.49 7.60
C ALA A 182 27.23 3.78 7.97
N GLU A 183 28.05 3.68 9.01
CA GLU A 183 28.90 4.79 9.48
C GLU A 183 29.97 5.15 8.43
N ASP A 184 30.57 4.13 7.82
CA ASP A 184 31.60 4.27 6.80
C ASP A 184 31.02 4.79 5.47
N SER A 185 31.63 5.84 4.91
CA SER A 185 31.25 6.43 3.63
C SER A 185 31.55 5.54 2.44
N LEU A 186 32.59 4.70 2.50
CA LEU A 186 32.94 3.74 1.46
C LEU A 186 31.90 2.64 1.37
N ILE A 187 31.50 2.05 2.50
CA ILE A 187 30.43 1.03 2.56
C ILE A 187 29.12 1.58 1.97
N ARG A 188 28.78 2.83 2.32
CA ARG A 188 27.59 3.49 1.75
C ARG A 188 27.67 3.65 0.23
N LYS A 189 28.85 3.99 -0.30
CA LYS A 189 29.07 4.15 -1.74
C LYS A 189 28.99 2.80 -2.46
N GLU A 190 29.70 1.79 -1.97
CA GLU A 190 29.69 0.45 -2.54
C GLU A 190 28.29 -0.15 -2.56
N ALA A 191 27.54 -0.01 -1.46
CA ALA A 191 26.17 -0.49 -1.38
C ALA A 191 25.25 0.20 -2.41
N LYS A 192 25.42 1.51 -2.62
CA LYS A 192 24.69 2.27 -3.65
C LYS A 192 25.06 1.79 -5.05
N ASP A 193 26.34 1.67 -5.35
CA ASP A 193 26.84 1.31 -6.68
C ASP A 193 26.41 -0.12 -7.04
N GLU A 194 26.51 -1.06 -6.10
CA GLU A 194 26.00 -2.43 -6.27
C GLU A 194 24.49 -2.45 -6.48
N LEU A 195 23.72 -1.73 -5.65
CA LEU A 195 22.27 -1.63 -5.79
C LEU A 195 21.88 -1.13 -7.19
N PHE A 196 22.57 -0.10 -7.69
CA PHE A 196 22.29 0.50 -8.99
C PHE A 196 22.64 -0.46 -10.13
N ASN A 197 23.74 -1.21 -9.98
CA ASN A 197 24.11 -2.26 -10.93
C ASN A 197 23.06 -3.37 -10.96
N ILE A 198 22.56 -3.80 -9.80
CA ILE A 198 21.47 -4.79 -9.72
C ILE A 198 20.24 -4.30 -10.49
N PHE A 199 19.83 -3.05 -10.30
CA PHE A 199 18.67 -2.48 -10.98
C PHE A 199 18.89 -2.39 -12.49
N ARG A 200 20.00 -1.81 -12.93
CA ARG A 200 20.33 -1.65 -14.36
C ARG A 200 20.48 -2.98 -15.10
N ASN A 201 21.02 -4.01 -14.45
CA ASN A 201 21.12 -5.34 -15.04
C ASN A 201 19.75 -5.97 -15.29
N ARG A 202 18.71 -5.53 -14.58
CA ARG A 202 17.36 -6.09 -14.69
C ARG A 202 16.46 -5.29 -15.61
N VAL A 203 16.50 -3.97 -15.50
CA VAL A 203 15.58 -3.08 -16.23
C VAL A 203 16.28 -2.29 -17.32
N GLY A 204 17.57 -2.56 -17.57
CA GLY A 204 18.39 -1.77 -18.47
C GLY A 204 18.65 -0.36 -17.95
N LYS A 205 19.12 0.50 -18.85
CA LYS A 205 19.38 1.93 -18.58
C LYS A 205 18.14 2.79 -18.81
N LEU A 206 16.97 2.32 -18.37
CA LEU A 206 15.70 3.02 -18.58
C LEU A 206 15.73 4.47 -18.06
N GLU A 207 16.52 4.75 -17.03
CA GLU A 207 16.65 6.07 -16.43
C GLU A 207 17.32 7.10 -17.37
N GLU A 208 18.07 6.64 -18.38
CA GLU A 208 18.77 7.48 -19.35
C GLU A 208 17.83 8.01 -20.46
N PHE A 209 16.64 7.41 -20.63
CA PHE A 209 15.67 7.77 -21.64
C PHE A 209 14.56 8.68 -21.08
N GLU A 210 14.02 9.54 -21.94
CA GLU A 210 12.88 10.39 -21.60
C GLU A 210 11.62 9.80 -22.22
N PHE A 211 10.73 9.31 -21.37
CA PHE A 211 9.37 8.87 -21.67
C PHE A 211 8.33 9.78 -21.00
N LYS A 212 7.07 9.68 -21.43
CA LYS A 212 5.95 10.40 -20.80
C LYS A 212 5.75 9.98 -19.34
N ARG A 213 6.03 8.72 -19.02
CA ARG A 213 6.11 8.15 -17.66
C ARG A 213 6.61 6.70 -17.71
N VAL A 214 7.09 6.23 -16.58
CA VAL A 214 7.44 4.83 -16.33
C VAL A 214 6.63 4.30 -15.15
N VAL A 215 6.10 3.09 -15.28
CA VAL A 215 5.36 2.41 -14.20
C VAL A 215 6.01 1.05 -13.95
N PHE A 216 6.28 0.74 -12.69
CA PHE A 216 6.83 -0.54 -12.25
C PHE A 216 5.76 -1.36 -11.52
N PHE A 217 5.55 -2.59 -11.95
CA PHE A 217 4.76 -3.59 -11.24
C PHE A 217 5.71 -4.65 -10.66
N THR A 218 6.00 -4.52 -9.36
CA THR A 218 7.09 -5.27 -8.72
C THR A 218 6.64 -5.85 -7.40
N ASN A 219 7.37 -6.85 -6.91
CA ASN A 219 7.19 -7.38 -5.56
C ASN A 219 7.92 -6.55 -4.49
N GLY A 220 7.91 -5.22 -4.63
CA GLY A 220 8.48 -4.29 -3.64
C GLY A 220 9.85 -3.71 -4.01
N ILE A 221 10.38 -4.02 -5.19
CA ILE A 221 11.67 -3.49 -5.65
C ILE A 221 11.52 -2.03 -6.11
N PRO A 222 12.33 -1.11 -5.58
CA PRO A 222 12.16 0.34 -5.76
C PRO A 222 12.99 0.87 -6.94
N TYR A 223 12.76 0.36 -8.15
CA TYR A 223 13.58 0.77 -9.32
C TYR A 223 13.61 2.29 -9.54
N GLY A 224 12.56 3.02 -9.13
CA GLY A 224 12.51 4.48 -9.20
C GLY A 224 13.49 5.23 -8.31
N ILE A 225 14.31 4.55 -7.49
CA ILE A 225 15.49 5.14 -6.84
C ILE A 225 16.51 5.63 -7.90
N LEU A 226 16.60 4.96 -9.05
CA LEU A 226 17.45 5.42 -10.14
C LEU A 226 17.04 6.85 -10.57
N PRO A 227 18.00 7.65 -11.07
CA PRO A 227 17.75 9.06 -11.42
C PRO A 227 17.05 9.20 -12.78
N PHE A 228 15.80 8.75 -12.87
CA PHE A 228 15.00 8.79 -14.10
C PHE A 228 14.82 10.22 -14.64
N LYS A 229 14.90 10.35 -15.98
CA LYS A 229 14.49 11.56 -16.70
C LYS A 229 12.96 11.68 -16.87
N SER A 230 12.21 10.69 -16.39
CA SER A 230 10.75 10.60 -16.49
C SER A 230 10.08 10.45 -15.14
N PRO A 231 8.80 10.81 -15.01
CA PRO A 231 8.02 10.49 -13.82
C PRO A 231 7.87 8.98 -13.65
N VAL A 232 8.14 8.47 -12.44
CA VAL A 232 8.11 7.04 -12.10
C VAL A 232 7.06 6.73 -11.03
N ALA A 233 6.17 5.77 -11.29
CA ALA A 233 5.26 5.21 -10.31
C ALA A 233 5.52 3.70 -10.10
N HIS A 234 5.13 3.20 -8.94
CA HIS A 234 5.22 1.79 -8.57
C HIS A 234 3.86 1.26 -8.14
N PHE A 235 3.66 -0.02 -8.36
CA PHE A 235 2.57 -0.82 -7.83
C PHE A 235 3.13 -2.11 -7.22
N LEU A 236 2.50 -2.58 -6.15
CA LEU A 236 2.83 -3.87 -5.56
C LEU A 236 2.08 -4.96 -6.32
N LEU A 237 2.82 -5.81 -7.04
CA LEU A 237 2.28 -6.79 -7.97
C LEU A 237 1.43 -7.88 -7.28
N GLU A 238 1.91 -8.42 -6.17
CA GLU A 238 1.26 -9.57 -5.47
C GLU A 238 0.46 -9.16 -4.23
N ARG A 239 0.13 -7.88 -4.05
CA ARG A 239 -0.62 -7.39 -2.86
C ARG A 239 -1.87 -6.60 -3.25
N ASP A 240 -2.94 -7.30 -3.60
CA ASP A 240 -4.23 -6.70 -3.98
C ASP A 240 -4.10 -5.63 -5.08
N LEU A 241 -3.36 -5.92 -6.16
CA LEU A 241 -3.11 -4.98 -7.25
C LEU A 241 -4.43 -4.49 -7.87
N GLY A 242 -5.41 -5.37 -8.01
CA GLY A 242 -6.74 -5.01 -8.52
C GLY A 242 -7.42 -3.95 -7.65
N LEU A 243 -7.32 -4.08 -6.32
CA LEU A 243 -7.82 -3.06 -5.39
C LEU A 243 -7.04 -1.75 -5.50
N GLN A 244 -5.70 -1.80 -5.59
CA GLN A 244 -4.87 -0.60 -5.74
C GLN A 244 -5.28 0.22 -6.96
N ILE A 245 -5.43 -0.43 -8.11
CA ILE A 245 -5.81 0.22 -9.38
C ILE A 245 -7.22 0.80 -9.29
N LEU A 246 -8.18 0.04 -8.75
CA LEU A 246 -9.57 0.47 -8.65
C LEU A 246 -9.77 1.64 -7.67
N ARG A 247 -9.06 1.64 -6.54
CA ARG A 247 -9.00 2.79 -5.62
C ARG A 247 -8.45 4.02 -6.34
N GLY A 248 -7.47 3.82 -7.21
CA GLY A 248 -6.93 4.85 -8.09
C GLY A 248 -7.97 5.45 -9.03
N TYR A 249 -8.66 4.59 -9.79
CA TYR A 249 -9.72 5.04 -10.68
C TYR A 249 -10.88 5.72 -9.95
N LYS A 250 -11.24 5.25 -8.75
CA LYS A 250 -12.22 5.93 -7.90
C LYS A 250 -11.83 7.39 -7.69
N ARG A 251 -10.60 7.65 -7.24
CA ARG A 251 -10.10 9.01 -7.03
C ARG A 251 -10.07 9.85 -8.30
N ILE A 252 -9.68 9.26 -9.43
CA ILE A 252 -9.68 9.93 -10.74
C ILE A 252 -11.11 10.34 -11.15
N ASN A 253 -12.10 9.48 -10.87
CA ASN A 253 -13.49 9.69 -11.25
C ASN A 253 -14.29 10.58 -10.27
N GLU A 254 -13.81 10.80 -9.03
CA GLU A 254 -14.44 11.70 -8.02
C GLU A 254 -14.47 13.19 -8.45
N GLY A 255 -13.77 13.58 -9.52
CA GLY A 255 -13.90 14.91 -10.13
C GLY A 255 -13.51 16.07 -9.21
N ASN A 256 -14.28 17.17 -9.29
CA ASN A 256 -14.04 18.44 -8.55
C ASN A 256 -14.49 18.38 -7.07
N SER A 257 -14.77 17.20 -6.53
CA SER A 257 -15.20 17.02 -5.13
C SER A 257 -14.21 16.13 -4.35
N SER A 258 -13.02 15.91 -4.90
CA SER A 258 -12.09 14.89 -4.42
C SER A 258 -11.15 15.35 -3.31
N PHE A 259 -10.87 16.65 -3.14
CA PHE A 259 -9.98 17.12 -2.07
C PHE A 259 -10.59 18.24 -1.23
N ALA A 260 -11.08 17.89 -0.04
CA ALA A 260 -11.72 18.80 0.90
C ALA A 260 -11.04 18.80 2.26
N LEU A 261 -10.66 17.62 2.75
CA LEU A 261 -10.16 17.42 4.11
C LEU A 261 -8.73 16.88 4.08
N SER A 262 -7.85 17.49 4.87
CA SER A 262 -6.46 17.06 5.03
C SER A 262 -6.10 16.85 6.50
N ILE A 263 -5.19 15.91 6.75
CA ILE A 263 -4.49 15.80 8.04
C ILE A 263 -3.07 16.29 7.83
N ILE A 264 -2.55 17.10 8.76
CA ILE A 264 -1.13 17.43 8.82
C ILE A 264 -0.59 16.96 10.17
N CYS A 265 0.31 15.99 10.13
CA CYS A 265 0.98 15.45 11.31
C CYS A 265 2.41 15.95 11.36
N ASP A 266 2.74 16.67 12.43
CA ASP A 266 4.06 17.23 12.68
C ASP A 266 4.35 17.21 14.18
N PRO A 267 5.09 16.21 14.70
CA PRO A 267 5.35 16.06 16.13
C PRO A 267 6.15 17.21 16.75
N GLY A 268 6.75 18.10 15.95
CA GLY A 268 7.55 19.24 16.42
C GLY A 268 8.96 18.87 16.88
N ASP A 269 9.45 17.69 16.50
CA ASP A 269 10.82 17.23 16.75
C ASP A 269 11.83 17.78 15.74
N ILE A 270 11.35 18.29 14.59
CA ILE A 270 12.16 18.86 13.51
C ILE A 270 11.89 20.37 13.41
N PRO A 271 12.92 21.24 13.40
CA PRO A 271 12.74 22.65 13.12
C PRO A 271 12.46 22.90 11.63
N ASP A 272 11.67 23.93 11.31
CA ASP A 272 11.45 24.43 9.94
C ASP A 272 10.91 23.39 8.92
N THR A 273 9.91 22.63 9.34
CA THR A 273 9.23 21.65 8.49
C THR A 273 8.37 22.30 7.40
N GLU A 274 8.07 21.55 6.33
CA GLU A 274 7.12 21.97 5.29
C GLU A 274 5.69 22.20 5.80
N SER A 275 5.37 21.74 7.02
CA SER A 275 4.02 21.74 7.56
C SER A 275 3.44 23.16 7.58
N VAL A 276 4.24 24.16 7.98
CA VAL A 276 3.83 25.57 8.03
C VAL A 276 3.49 26.10 6.64
N GLY A 277 4.36 25.86 5.66
CA GLY A 277 4.17 26.30 4.28
C GLY A 277 2.94 25.65 3.63
N ILE A 278 2.74 24.36 3.86
CA ILE A 278 1.64 23.60 3.28
C ILE A 278 0.31 23.95 3.94
N LYS A 279 0.28 24.16 5.27
CA LYS A 279 -0.90 24.69 5.98
C LYS A 279 -1.36 26.01 5.37
N LYS A 280 -0.42 26.92 5.10
CA LYS A 280 -0.72 28.20 4.44
C LYS A 280 -1.33 27.98 3.05
N ILE A 281 -0.72 27.12 2.22
CA ILE A 281 -1.23 26.83 0.87
C ILE A 281 -2.65 26.24 0.95
N PHE A 282 -2.89 25.24 1.79
CA PHE A 282 -4.20 24.60 1.94
C PHE A 282 -5.26 25.58 2.41
N LYS A 283 -4.95 26.44 3.39
CA LYS A 283 -5.86 27.50 3.84
C LYS A 283 -6.23 28.47 2.71
N THR A 284 -5.27 28.89 1.88
CA THR A 284 -5.58 29.75 0.71
C THR A 284 -6.45 29.08 -0.35
N LYS A 285 -6.54 27.75 -0.33
CA LYS A 285 -7.37 26.96 -1.25
C LYS A 285 -8.67 26.46 -0.62
N GLY A 286 -9.00 26.92 0.60
CA GLY A 286 -10.23 26.55 1.30
C GLY A 286 -10.28 25.09 1.76
N ILE A 287 -9.13 24.40 1.78
CA ILE A 287 -9.03 23.01 2.26
C ILE A 287 -9.06 23.02 3.79
N ASP A 288 -9.89 22.18 4.38
CA ASP A 288 -9.93 22.03 5.83
C ASP A 288 -8.77 21.16 6.33
N ILE A 289 -8.21 21.53 7.47
CA ILE A 289 -7.00 20.92 8.01
C ILE A 289 -7.30 20.44 9.43
N LEU A 290 -7.19 19.13 9.65
CA LEU A 290 -7.02 18.56 10.97
C LEU A 290 -5.52 18.62 11.32
N ASP A 291 -5.18 19.57 12.18
CA ASP A 291 -3.80 19.87 12.57
C ASP A 291 -3.37 19.03 13.78
N LEU A 292 -2.51 18.03 13.53
CA LEU A 292 -1.87 17.20 14.54
C LEU A 292 -0.42 17.67 14.71
N SER A 293 -0.25 18.87 15.25
CA SER A 293 1.08 19.43 15.55
C SER A 293 1.46 19.35 17.03
N GLY A 294 2.76 19.12 17.30
CA GLY A 294 3.31 19.09 18.65
C GLY A 294 2.62 18.04 19.52
N SER A 295 2.14 18.46 20.70
CA SER A 295 1.42 17.59 21.63
C SER A 295 0.10 17.02 21.10
N ASN A 296 -0.44 17.53 19.98
CA ASN A 296 -1.60 16.92 19.32
C ASN A 296 -1.22 15.69 18.46
N ALA A 297 0.05 15.52 18.11
CA ALA A 297 0.56 14.36 17.37
C ALA A 297 0.83 13.15 18.27
N GLN A 298 -0.01 12.90 19.28
CA GLN A 298 0.15 11.73 20.17
C GLN A 298 -0.18 10.44 19.44
N VAL A 299 0.53 9.35 19.78
CA VAL A 299 0.34 8.02 19.16
C VAL A 299 -1.11 7.57 19.21
N TYR A 300 -1.75 7.65 20.38
CA TYR A 300 -3.14 7.21 20.57
C TYR A 300 -4.10 7.98 19.65
N ARG A 301 -3.99 9.31 19.62
CA ARG A 301 -4.85 10.15 18.78
C ARG A 301 -4.61 9.90 17.29
N PHE A 302 -3.34 9.85 16.89
CA PHE A 302 -2.95 9.62 15.49
C PHE A 302 -3.44 8.27 14.97
N MET A 303 -3.22 7.17 15.71
CA MET A 303 -3.60 5.83 15.26
C MET A 303 -5.11 5.65 15.07
N HIS A 304 -5.95 6.31 15.87
CA HIS A 304 -7.41 6.22 15.71
C HIS A 304 -7.93 7.14 14.60
N LEU A 305 -7.40 8.36 14.50
CA LEU A 305 -7.79 9.30 13.46
C LEU A 305 -7.34 8.86 12.07
N ILE A 306 -6.14 8.31 11.93
CA ILE A 306 -5.63 7.89 10.60
C ILE A 306 -6.47 6.76 10.00
N GLU A 307 -7.05 5.90 10.83
CA GLU A 307 -7.94 4.82 10.38
C GLU A 307 -9.32 5.36 9.97
N ARG A 308 -9.95 6.19 10.82
CA ARG A 308 -11.39 6.46 10.74
C ARG A 308 -11.80 7.90 10.45
N TYR A 309 -10.88 8.87 10.56
CA TYR A 309 -11.20 10.24 10.13
C TYR A 309 -11.32 10.28 8.60
N PRO A 310 -12.37 10.87 8.00
CA PRO A 310 -12.66 10.74 6.57
C PRO A 310 -11.88 11.75 5.70
N PHE A 311 -10.54 11.72 5.76
CA PHE A 311 -9.67 12.62 5.01
C PHE A 311 -9.39 12.17 3.57
N ASP A 312 -8.95 13.12 2.74
CA ASP A 312 -8.57 12.88 1.34
C ASP A 312 -7.05 12.88 1.12
N PHE A 313 -6.31 13.56 2.01
CA PHE A 313 -4.85 13.70 1.97
C PHE A 313 -4.27 13.76 3.39
N ILE A 314 -3.11 13.15 3.60
CA ILE A 314 -2.33 13.32 4.83
C ILE A 314 -0.88 13.67 4.49
N MET A 315 -0.36 14.68 5.17
CA MET A 315 1.07 14.98 5.27
C MET A 315 1.59 14.43 6.60
N ILE A 316 2.71 13.71 6.55
CA ILE A 316 3.45 13.29 7.74
C ILE A 316 4.85 13.89 7.63
N SER A 317 5.14 14.85 8.51
CA SER A 317 6.44 15.50 8.66
C SER A 317 7.05 15.04 9.98
N SER A 318 7.94 14.05 9.94
CA SER A 318 8.46 13.37 11.14
C SER A 318 9.76 12.60 10.81
N HIS A 319 10.39 11.96 11.79
CA HIS A 319 11.39 10.93 11.56
C HIS A 319 10.76 9.54 11.44
N ALA A 320 11.37 8.66 10.64
CA ALA A 320 11.05 7.25 10.63
C ALA A 320 12.34 6.43 10.47
N GLY A 321 12.31 5.19 10.95
CA GLY A 321 13.45 4.31 10.81
C GLY A 321 13.39 3.06 11.67
N GLU A 322 14.52 2.37 11.71
CA GLU A 322 14.69 1.19 12.56
C GLU A 322 14.75 1.60 14.04
N VAL A 323 14.02 0.89 14.90
CA VAL A 323 14.00 1.15 16.35
C VAL A 323 14.72 0.05 17.11
N ASN A 324 15.23 0.42 18.29
CA ASN A 324 15.85 -0.54 19.21
C ASN A 324 14.77 -1.37 19.90
N GLY A 325 15.01 -2.67 20.05
CA GLY A 325 14.15 -3.55 20.82
C GLY A 325 14.92 -4.75 21.33
N LYS A 326 14.28 -5.92 21.34
CA LYS A 326 14.86 -7.14 21.90
C LYS A 326 14.98 -8.24 20.86
N ARG A 327 16.00 -9.08 20.96
CA ARG A 327 16.07 -10.37 20.30
C ARG A 327 15.73 -11.45 21.31
N ILE A 328 14.72 -12.26 21.00
CA ILE A 328 14.25 -13.34 21.85
C ILE A 328 14.60 -14.66 21.20
N THR A 329 15.16 -15.58 21.99
CA THR A 329 15.30 -17.00 21.65
C THR A 329 14.35 -17.78 22.54
N SER A 330 13.42 -18.53 21.96
CA SER A 330 12.42 -19.31 22.69
C SER A 330 12.27 -20.72 22.14
N LYS A 331 11.77 -21.64 22.99
CA LYS A 331 11.26 -22.94 22.55
C LYS A 331 9.76 -22.86 22.41
N PHE A 332 9.25 -23.33 21.29
CA PHE A 332 7.82 -23.38 21.01
C PHE A 332 7.38 -24.80 20.68
N ILE A 333 6.30 -25.28 21.28
CA ILE A 333 5.71 -26.58 20.96
C ILE A 333 4.54 -26.34 20.01
N SER A 334 4.67 -26.75 18.75
CA SER A 334 3.61 -26.65 17.76
C SER A 334 2.50 -27.65 18.02
N SER A 335 1.36 -27.45 17.37
CA SER A 335 0.14 -28.24 17.51
C SER A 335 0.32 -29.73 17.18
N ASN A 336 1.33 -30.07 16.38
CA ASN A 336 1.69 -31.46 16.07
C ASN A 336 2.67 -32.08 17.09
N GLY A 337 2.98 -31.38 18.19
CA GLY A 337 3.86 -31.85 19.26
C GLY A 337 5.35 -31.63 19.01
N ILE A 338 5.75 -31.03 17.88
CA ILE A 338 7.16 -30.78 17.58
C ILE A 338 7.62 -29.52 18.32
N THR A 339 8.72 -29.64 19.06
CA THR A 339 9.38 -28.46 19.64
C THR A 339 10.23 -27.77 18.58
N HIS A 340 10.19 -26.45 18.51
CA HIS A 340 11.01 -25.64 17.62
C HIS A 340 11.84 -24.64 18.44
N ASP A 341 13.08 -24.41 18.03
CA ASP A 341 13.89 -23.32 18.54
C ASP A 341 13.69 -22.09 17.65
N ILE A 342 13.14 -21.01 18.19
CA ILE A 342 12.76 -19.83 17.42
C ILE A 342 13.58 -18.64 17.90
N VAL A 343 14.11 -17.87 16.94
CA VAL A 343 14.71 -16.57 17.19
C VAL A 343 13.90 -15.50 16.48
N TYR A 344 13.50 -14.47 17.20
CA TYR A 344 12.75 -13.34 16.64
C TYR A 344 13.16 -12.01 17.29
N ASP A 345 13.05 -10.92 16.54
CA ASP A 345 13.19 -9.58 17.07
C ASP A 345 11.80 -9.03 17.47
N LEU A 346 11.72 -8.35 18.61
CA LEU A 346 10.50 -7.82 19.21
C LEU A 346 10.66 -6.32 19.50
N TYR A 347 9.69 -5.53 19.05
CA TYR A 347 9.54 -4.13 19.45
C TYR A 347 8.12 -3.83 19.93
N PRO A 348 7.95 -3.35 21.18
CA PRO A 348 6.68 -2.82 21.66
C PRO A 348 6.56 -1.31 21.40
N SER A 349 5.48 -0.91 20.72
CA SER A 349 5.03 0.48 20.57
C SER A 349 3.94 0.78 21.59
N PHE A 350 4.03 1.94 22.25
CA PHE A 350 3.16 2.32 23.35
C PHE A 350 2.32 3.55 22.99
N ALA A 351 1.06 3.54 23.40
CA ALA A 351 0.11 4.63 23.20
C ALA A 351 -0.71 4.84 24.49
N PRO A 352 -0.32 5.78 25.36
CA PRO A 352 -1.08 6.12 26.55
C PRO A 352 -2.52 6.50 26.19
N VAL A 353 -3.50 5.94 26.90
CA VAL A 353 -4.92 6.20 26.67
C VAL A 353 -5.31 7.47 27.43
N PRO A 354 -5.85 8.52 26.77
CA PRO A 354 -6.25 9.74 27.46
C PRO A 354 -7.26 9.47 28.58
N GLY A 355 -6.99 9.97 29.79
CA GLY A 355 -7.90 9.84 30.94
C GLY A 355 -7.96 8.46 31.60
N GLU A 356 -7.16 7.48 31.14
CA GLU A 356 -7.04 6.16 31.78
C GLU A 356 -5.59 5.91 32.23
N ASP A 357 -5.41 5.08 33.26
CA ASP A 357 -4.09 4.54 33.65
C ASP A 357 -3.60 3.41 32.73
N ASN A 358 -4.31 3.18 31.62
CA ASN A 358 -4.02 2.13 30.66
C ASN A 358 -3.12 2.64 29.51
N VAL A 359 -2.31 1.74 28.96
CA VAL A 359 -1.50 1.99 27.77
C VAL A 359 -1.85 0.96 26.71
N ALA A 360 -2.25 1.43 25.52
CA ALA A 360 -2.41 0.55 24.38
C ALA A 360 -1.02 0.15 23.85
N VAL A 361 -0.81 -1.15 23.62
CA VAL A 361 0.47 -1.70 23.17
C VAL A 361 0.28 -2.37 21.81
N THR A 362 1.16 -2.05 20.87
CA THR A 362 1.29 -2.74 19.58
C THR A 362 2.67 -3.36 19.48
N GLU A 363 2.73 -4.67 19.29
CA GLU A 363 4.00 -5.40 19.18
C GLU A 363 4.30 -5.74 17.72
N LEU A 364 5.52 -5.42 17.30
CA LEU A 364 6.09 -5.95 16.06
C LEU A 364 6.99 -7.13 16.39
N ILE A 365 6.67 -8.28 15.79
CA ILE A 365 7.47 -9.50 15.84
C ILE A 365 8.06 -9.74 14.46
N VAL A 366 9.39 -9.83 14.37
CA VAL A 366 10.13 -10.09 13.12
C VAL A 366 10.89 -11.40 13.27
N PRO A 367 10.46 -12.49 12.60
CA PRO A 367 11.17 -13.76 12.63
C PRO A 367 12.61 -13.62 12.10
N VAL A 368 13.57 -14.24 12.80
CA VAL A 368 14.99 -14.26 12.42
C VAL A 368 15.39 -15.66 11.95
N SER A 369 15.06 -16.69 12.73
CA SER A 369 15.32 -18.08 12.37
C SER A 369 14.39 -19.05 13.10
N VAL A 370 14.23 -20.25 12.52
CA VAL A 370 13.52 -21.39 13.11
C VAL A 370 14.43 -22.61 12.98
N ASP A 371 14.67 -23.33 14.07
CA ASP A 371 15.56 -24.51 14.12
C ASP A 371 16.94 -24.23 13.51
N SER A 372 17.49 -23.04 13.80
CA SER A 372 18.76 -22.51 13.25
C SER A 372 18.77 -22.24 11.73
N ILE A 373 17.63 -22.36 11.06
CA ILE A 373 17.47 -22.01 9.65
C ILE A 373 17.04 -20.54 9.54
N PRO A 374 17.79 -19.69 8.82
CA PRO A 374 17.42 -18.30 8.61
C PRO A 374 16.02 -18.17 7.99
N TRP A 375 15.24 -17.20 8.44
CA TRP A 375 13.87 -16.98 7.94
C TRP A 375 13.82 -16.71 6.42
N ALA A 376 14.90 -16.16 5.85
CA ALA A 376 15.00 -15.88 4.42
C ALA A 376 15.29 -17.12 3.54
N ASP A 377 15.63 -18.28 4.13
CA ASP A 377 15.98 -19.51 3.40
C ASP A 377 14.76 -20.45 3.26
N GLU A 378 13.84 -20.08 2.38
CA GLU A 378 12.59 -20.83 2.19
C GLU A 378 12.79 -22.30 1.83
N LYS A 379 13.84 -22.60 1.04
CA LYS A 379 14.11 -23.95 0.60
C LYS A 379 14.46 -24.85 1.78
N ARG A 380 15.32 -24.37 2.69
CA ARG A 380 15.62 -25.13 3.90
C ARG A 380 14.44 -25.18 4.85
N LEU A 381 13.68 -24.09 4.96
CA LEU A 381 12.47 -24.08 5.77
C LEU A 381 11.41 -25.07 5.27
N SER A 382 11.31 -25.35 3.96
CA SER A 382 10.36 -26.31 3.40
C SER A 382 10.80 -27.77 3.52
N ASP A 383 12.11 -28.02 3.56
CA ASP A 383 12.67 -29.37 3.45
C ASP A 383 13.07 -29.97 4.82
N ASP A 384 13.28 -29.13 5.83
CA ASP A 384 13.76 -29.54 7.16
C ASP A 384 12.62 -29.66 8.20
N ARG A 385 12.95 -29.97 9.44
CA ARG A 385 12.04 -29.95 10.61
C ARG A 385 11.23 -28.66 10.70
N ALA A 386 11.82 -27.53 10.30
CA ALA A 386 11.17 -26.22 10.30
C ALA A 386 9.91 -26.16 9.44
N ARG A 387 9.68 -27.06 8.47
CA ARG A 387 8.44 -27.10 7.67
C ARG A 387 7.17 -27.34 8.50
N HIS A 388 7.35 -27.87 9.70
CA HIS A 388 6.29 -28.14 10.66
C HIS A 388 5.96 -26.93 11.56
N PHE A 389 6.73 -25.84 11.46
CA PHE A 389 6.47 -24.60 12.15
C PHE A 389 5.39 -23.78 11.43
N ASN A 390 4.46 -23.23 12.21
CA ASN A 390 3.43 -22.32 11.71
C ASN A 390 3.51 -20.98 12.46
N LEU A 391 3.78 -19.91 11.72
CA LEU A 391 3.93 -18.57 12.29
C LEU A 391 2.63 -18.02 12.89
N GLU A 392 1.47 -18.31 12.29
CA GLU A 392 0.18 -17.85 12.80
C GLU A 392 -0.16 -18.53 14.13
N GLU A 393 0.14 -19.83 14.24
CA GLU A 393 0.03 -20.58 15.49
C GLU A 393 0.91 -19.93 16.55
N PHE A 394 2.19 -19.73 16.26
CA PHE A 394 3.14 -19.12 17.18
C PHE A 394 2.69 -17.74 17.67
N ILE A 395 2.30 -16.84 16.77
CA ILE A 395 1.84 -15.48 17.12
C ILE A 395 0.58 -15.54 17.99
N ARG A 396 -0.35 -16.46 17.70
CA ARG A 396 -1.56 -16.63 18.51
C ARG A 396 -1.22 -17.05 19.94
N GLU A 397 -0.30 -17.99 20.11
CA GLU A 397 0.07 -18.53 21.42
C GLU A 397 0.82 -17.49 22.28
N ILE A 398 1.69 -16.68 21.67
CA ILE A 398 2.34 -15.53 22.35
C ILE A 398 1.28 -14.57 22.90
N LYS A 399 0.26 -14.23 22.08
CA LYS A 399 -0.80 -13.30 22.47
C LYS A 399 -1.65 -13.80 23.64
N HIS A 400 -1.93 -15.10 23.68
CA HIS A 400 -2.74 -15.70 24.74
C HIS A 400 -1.94 -16.08 26.00
N LYS A 401 -0.62 -15.85 25.99
CA LYS A 401 0.30 -16.25 27.09
C LYS A 401 0.16 -17.72 27.46
N ASP A 402 -0.08 -18.57 26.45
CA ASP A 402 -0.17 -20.00 26.66
C ASP A 402 1.21 -20.59 27.02
N LYS A 403 1.22 -21.65 27.83
CA LYS A 403 2.45 -22.30 28.34
C LYS A 403 3.31 -22.99 27.26
N LYS A 404 2.97 -22.85 25.97
CA LYS A 404 3.65 -23.52 24.85
C LYS A 404 4.95 -22.83 24.44
N GLU A 405 5.13 -21.56 24.79
CA GLU A 405 6.39 -20.86 24.62
C GLU A 405 7.19 -20.85 25.93
N LYS A 406 8.47 -21.20 25.83
CA LYS A 406 9.45 -20.99 26.90
C LYS A 406 10.58 -20.11 26.39
N VAL A 407 10.63 -18.87 26.84
CA VAL A 407 11.74 -17.95 26.57
C VAL A 407 13.01 -18.50 27.20
N ILE A 408 14.05 -18.67 26.38
CA ILE A 408 15.39 -19.16 26.79
C ILE A 408 16.31 -17.96 27.05
N LYS A 409 16.28 -16.97 26.16
CA LYS A 409 17.22 -15.85 26.16
C LYS A 409 16.57 -14.60 25.59
N THR A 410 16.89 -13.45 26.18
CA THR A 410 16.50 -12.13 25.71
C THR A 410 17.73 -11.24 25.64
N GLU A 411 17.95 -10.57 24.51
CA GLU A 411 19.12 -9.73 24.25
C GLU A 411 18.69 -8.36 23.72
N ASP A 412 19.46 -7.32 24.01
CA ASP A 412 19.25 -6.01 23.38
C ASP A 412 19.60 -6.06 21.89
N ARG A 413 18.73 -5.48 21.06
CA ARG A 413 18.91 -5.41 19.61
C ARG A 413 18.78 -3.97 19.14
N LYS A 414 19.88 -3.43 18.60
CA LYS A 414 19.86 -2.15 17.89
C LYS A 414 19.35 -2.33 16.46
N GLY A 415 18.46 -1.44 16.03
CA GLY A 415 17.92 -1.41 14.67
C GLY A 415 17.22 -2.71 14.26
N ILE A 416 16.01 -2.93 14.79
CA ILE A 416 15.14 -4.03 14.36
C ILE A 416 14.73 -3.79 12.92
N LYS A 417 15.00 -4.77 12.06
CA LYS A 417 14.67 -4.73 10.64
C LYS A 417 13.18 -4.56 10.44
N PHE A 418 12.78 -3.81 9.41
CA PHE A 418 11.37 -3.58 9.03
C PHE A 418 10.50 -2.88 10.08
N SER A 419 11.09 -2.37 11.17
CA SER A 419 10.28 -1.69 12.17
C SER A 419 9.70 -0.39 11.65
N ASN A 420 10.50 0.38 10.89
CA ASN A 420 10.12 1.63 10.21
C ASN A 420 9.09 2.44 11.02
N ALA A 421 9.41 2.61 12.31
CA ALA A 421 8.49 3.23 13.26
C ALA A 421 8.49 4.73 13.00
N LEU A 422 7.31 5.31 12.98
CA LEU A 422 7.14 6.74 12.81
C LEU A 422 7.29 7.43 14.17
N GLN A 423 8.16 8.42 14.26
CA GLN A 423 8.24 9.23 15.46
C GLN A 423 6.98 10.09 15.57
N LEU A 424 6.31 10.01 16.71
CA LEU A 424 5.19 10.86 17.05
C LEU A 424 5.57 11.66 18.30
N TYR A 425 4.63 12.40 18.89
CA TYR A 425 4.96 13.20 20.06
C TYR A 425 5.48 12.30 21.20
N LYS A 426 6.78 12.39 21.49
CA LYS A 426 7.55 11.64 22.50
C LYS A 426 7.67 10.12 22.33
N LEU A 427 6.84 9.48 21.50
CA LEU A 427 6.79 8.03 21.34
C LEU A 427 6.77 7.66 19.85
N SER A 428 7.22 6.45 19.52
CA SER A 428 7.19 5.96 18.14
C SER A 428 6.00 5.02 17.91
N TRP A 429 5.43 5.08 16.73
CA TRP A 429 4.29 4.29 16.29
C TRP A 429 4.67 3.35 15.16
N ILE A 430 4.23 2.10 15.28
CA ILE A 430 4.34 1.12 14.21
C ILE A 430 2.98 1.02 13.50
N PRO A 431 2.92 1.26 12.17
CA PRO A 431 1.67 1.12 11.45
C PRO A 431 1.16 -0.32 11.50
N ALA A 432 -0.02 -0.52 12.06
CA ALA A 432 -0.77 -1.79 12.08
C ALA A 432 -2.20 -1.55 11.60
N LEU A 433 -2.31 -0.97 10.40
CA LEU A 433 -3.55 -0.42 9.86
C LEU A 433 -4.39 -1.48 9.15
N HIS A 434 -5.68 -1.53 9.47
CA HIS A 434 -6.66 -2.28 8.66
C HIS A 434 -7.31 -1.42 7.58
N VAL A 435 -7.45 -0.13 7.87
CA VAL A 435 -8.08 0.87 7.03
C VAL A 435 -7.30 2.20 7.14
N VAL A 436 -7.37 3.06 6.14
CA VAL A 436 -6.83 4.43 6.23
C VAL A 436 -7.80 5.41 5.57
N GLY A 437 -8.16 6.46 6.30
CA GLY A 437 -9.12 7.48 5.84
C GLY A 437 -10.52 6.93 5.59
N GLU A 438 -10.98 5.98 6.41
CA GLU A 438 -12.27 5.28 6.26
C GLU A 438 -12.40 4.65 4.86
N THR A 439 -13.39 5.07 4.06
CA THR A 439 -13.63 4.59 2.68
C THR A 439 -13.22 5.62 1.62
N ARG A 440 -12.43 6.64 1.99
CA ARG A 440 -12.01 7.71 1.07
C ARG A 440 -10.84 7.32 0.18
N TYR A 441 -10.02 6.36 0.60
CA TYR A 441 -8.78 5.94 -0.06
C TYR A 441 -7.81 7.12 -0.27
N PRO A 442 -7.31 7.71 0.83
CA PRO A 442 -6.58 8.96 0.81
C PRO A 442 -5.23 8.85 0.10
N ILE A 443 -4.65 10.01 -0.14
CA ILE A 443 -3.26 10.17 -0.57
C ILE A 443 -2.41 10.37 0.68
N VAL A 444 -1.33 9.60 0.81
CA VAL A 444 -0.39 9.69 1.93
C VAL A 444 0.92 10.24 1.38
N PHE A 445 1.34 11.42 1.83
CA PHE A 445 2.67 11.95 1.58
C PHE A 445 3.44 11.94 2.90
N ASN A 446 4.32 10.95 3.03
CA ASN A 446 5.14 10.73 4.20
C ASN A 446 6.55 11.26 3.93
N ASN A 447 6.84 12.43 4.48
CA ASN A 447 8.14 13.07 4.35
C ASN A 447 9.12 12.63 5.45
N ALA A 448 8.84 11.52 6.15
CA ALA A 448 9.77 10.93 7.09
C ALA A 448 10.87 10.14 6.40
N CYS A 449 12.06 10.08 7.01
CA CYS A 449 13.23 9.37 6.51
C CYS A 449 12.98 7.86 6.30
N SER A 450 13.55 7.28 5.24
CA SER A 450 13.49 5.83 4.95
C SER A 450 12.06 5.25 5.00
N SER A 451 11.05 6.07 4.70
CA SER A 451 9.64 5.76 4.94
C SER A 451 8.98 5.00 3.79
N TRP A 452 9.71 4.44 2.83
CA TRP A 452 9.08 3.81 1.67
C TRP A 452 8.85 2.30 1.83
N ILE A 453 9.86 1.51 2.21
CA ILE A 453 9.86 0.02 2.06
C ILE A 453 8.59 -0.59 2.63
N GLU A 454 8.50 -0.57 3.95
CA GLU A 454 7.45 -1.29 4.65
C GLU A 454 6.21 -0.41 4.87
N MET A 455 6.38 0.91 4.96
CA MET A 455 5.24 1.80 5.18
C MET A 455 4.38 1.93 3.92
N ALA A 456 4.97 2.05 2.71
CA ALA A 456 4.18 2.10 1.48
C ALA A 456 3.27 0.88 1.37
N ASN A 457 3.83 -0.28 1.66
CA ASN A 457 3.14 -1.54 1.69
C ASN A 457 1.95 -1.56 2.67
N ARG A 458 2.18 -1.16 3.93
CA ARG A 458 1.13 -1.12 4.97
C ARG A 458 0.02 -0.13 4.64
N PHE A 459 0.37 1.08 4.17
CA PHE A 459 -0.60 2.10 3.82
C PHE A 459 -1.41 1.76 2.57
N VAL A 460 -0.76 1.26 1.52
CA VAL A 460 -1.42 0.84 0.28
C VAL A 460 -2.37 -0.33 0.55
N PHE A 461 -1.94 -1.32 1.34
CA PHE A 461 -2.80 -2.42 1.76
C PHE A 461 -4.02 -1.93 2.57
N ALA A 462 -3.79 -1.02 3.52
CA ALA A 462 -4.84 -0.43 4.35
C ALA A 462 -5.84 0.45 3.57
N GLY A 463 -5.55 0.90 2.35
CA GLY A 463 -6.52 1.69 1.58
C GLY A 463 -5.98 2.92 0.88
N ALA A 464 -4.72 3.31 1.11
CA ALA A 464 -4.18 4.49 0.45
C ALA A 464 -4.24 4.30 -1.07
N SER A 465 -4.76 5.30 -1.78
CA SER A 465 -4.76 5.30 -3.25
C SER A 465 -3.40 5.66 -3.83
N VAL A 466 -2.64 6.44 -3.06
CA VAL A 466 -1.25 6.81 -3.31
C VAL A 466 -0.51 6.85 -2.00
N TYR A 467 0.70 6.30 -1.99
CA TYR A 467 1.69 6.53 -0.96
C TYR A 467 2.95 7.14 -1.58
N ILE A 468 3.44 8.21 -0.99
CA ILE A 468 4.72 8.82 -1.34
C ILE A 468 5.59 8.79 -0.09
N GLY A 469 6.78 8.21 -0.21
CA GLY A 469 7.75 8.09 0.88
C GLY A 469 9.15 8.43 0.41
N THR A 470 10.04 8.65 1.36
CA THR A 470 11.45 8.96 1.09
C THR A 470 12.28 7.67 1.02
N THR A 471 13.29 7.64 0.15
CA THR A 471 14.20 6.49 -0.05
C THR A 471 15.25 6.36 1.05
N LYS A 472 15.66 7.52 1.57
CA LYS A 472 16.72 7.73 2.55
C LYS A 472 16.42 9.01 3.33
N ASP A 473 17.15 9.23 4.41
CA ASP A 473 17.31 10.52 5.07
C ASP A 473 17.64 11.64 4.07
N ILE A 474 16.77 12.64 4.04
CA ILE A 474 16.92 13.85 3.23
C ILE A 474 17.21 15.01 4.18
N ASN A 475 18.09 15.91 3.79
CA ASN A 475 18.31 17.15 4.54
C ASN A 475 16.98 17.92 4.72
N THR A 476 16.70 18.41 5.92
CA THR A 476 15.44 19.08 6.28
C THR A 476 15.05 20.20 5.33
N THR A 477 16.00 21.03 4.89
CA THR A 477 15.73 22.12 3.95
C THR A 477 15.34 21.61 2.57
N MET A 478 16.00 20.54 2.09
CA MET A 478 15.63 19.89 0.81
C MET A 478 14.26 19.25 0.91
N ALA A 479 13.99 18.53 2.01
CA ALA A 479 12.72 17.86 2.26
C ALA A 479 11.57 18.87 2.32
N SER A 480 11.77 19.96 3.06
CA SER A 480 10.80 21.05 3.20
C SER A 480 10.50 21.73 1.86
N ASN A 481 11.56 22.09 1.12
CA ASN A 481 11.43 22.69 -0.21
C ASN A 481 10.75 21.76 -1.22
N CYS A 482 11.06 20.45 -1.19
CA CYS A 482 10.43 19.47 -2.05
C CYS A 482 8.94 19.34 -1.74
N GLY A 483 8.59 19.19 -0.45
CA GLY A 483 7.20 19.08 0.01
C GLY A 483 6.34 20.27 -0.41
N ILE A 484 6.83 21.49 -0.17
CA ILE A 484 6.12 22.73 -0.55
C ILE A 484 5.92 22.80 -2.07
N LYS A 485 7.00 22.63 -2.86
CA LYS A 485 6.93 22.66 -4.34
C LYS A 485 6.02 21.56 -4.89
N PHE A 486 6.07 20.37 -4.30
CA PHE A 486 5.21 19.26 -4.69
C PHE A 486 3.74 19.64 -4.55
N ILE A 487 3.33 20.20 -3.41
CA ILE A 487 1.94 20.63 -3.20
C ILE A 487 1.55 21.76 -4.15
N GLU A 488 2.41 22.77 -4.33
CA GLU A 488 2.14 23.86 -5.28
C GLU A 488 1.93 23.35 -6.71
N PHE A 489 2.74 22.39 -7.14
CA PHE A 489 2.59 21.75 -8.45
C PHE A 489 1.36 20.84 -8.49
N ALA A 490 1.10 20.04 -7.46
CA ALA A 490 -0.01 19.08 -7.42
C ALA A 490 -1.37 19.78 -7.52
N LEU A 491 -1.50 20.98 -6.94
CA LEU A 491 -2.71 21.80 -7.01
C LEU A 491 -2.90 22.52 -8.35
N LYS A 492 -1.84 22.68 -9.14
CA LYS A 492 -1.86 23.34 -10.47
C LYS A 492 -1.94 22.33 -11.61
N GLN A 493 -1.36 21.15 -11.44
CA GLN A 493 -1.20 20.16 -12.48
C GLN A 493 -2.30 19.09 -12.46
N LYS A 494 -2.43 18.37 -13.58
CA LYS A 494 -3.37 17.26 -13.73
C LYS A 494 -2.87 15.92 -13.17
N SER A 495 -1.60 15.81 -12.77
CA SER A 495 -1.04 14.57 -12.21
C SER A 495 -0.10 14.86 -11.06
N MET A 496 -0.31 14.19 -9.92
CA MET A 496 0.58 14.27 -8.78
C MET A 496 1.92 13.62 -9.05
N LEU A 497 1.96 12.54 -9.84
CA LEU A 497 3.21 11.89 -10.21
C LEU A 497 4.15 12.88 -10.92
N PHE A 498 3.62 13.62 -11.90
CA PHE A 498 4.39 14.64 -12.61
C PHE A 498 4.79 15.81 -11.69
N SER A 499 3.93 16.15 -10.74
CA SER A 499 4.21 17.17 -9.73
C SER A 499 5.37 16.78 -8.84
N LEU A 500 5.42 15.51 -8.38
CA LEU A 500 6.52 14.99 -7.58
C LEU A 500 7.82 14.97 -8.40
N PHE A 501 7.78 14.42 -9.62
CA PHE A 501 8.94 14.43 -10.52
C PHE A 501 9.52 15.83 -10.70
N ARG A 502 8.67 16.84 -10.94
CA ARG A 502 9.12 18.24 -11.09
C ARG A 502 9.68 18.81 -9.79
N ALA A 503 9.05 18.52 -8.65
CA ALA A 503 9.47 19.03 -7.35
C ALA A 503 10.87 18.52 -6.95
N GLN A 504 11.18 17.25 -7.24
CA GLN A 504 12.46 16.64 -6.88
C GLN A 504 13.55 16.71 -7.96
N LYS A 505 13.24 17.21 -9.17
CA LYS A 505 14.15 17.19 -10.33
C LYS A 505 15.54 17.79 -10.07
N MET A 506 15.60 18.90 -9.33
CA MET A 506 16.89 19.53 -8.98
C MET A 506 17.71 18.62 -8.05
N PHE A 507 17.06 18.09 -7.01
CA PHE A 507 17.70 17.21 -6.04
C PHE A 507 18.18 15.91 -6.68
N VAL A 508 17.42 15.35 -7.63
CA VAL A 508 17.85 14.15 -8.39
C VAL A 508 19.18 14.38 -9.09
N ARG A 509 19.39 15.56 -9.67
CA ARG A 509 20.64 15.91 -10.35
C ARG A 509 21.82 16.06 -9.39
N GLU A 510 21.57 16.64 -8.21
CA GLU A 510 22.59 16.85 -7.18
C GLU A 510 22.97 15.55 -6.48
N LEU A 511 21.98 14.70 -6.16
CA LEU A 511 22.15 13.47 -5.39
C LEU A 511 22.54 12.26 -6.27
N GLY A 512 22.19 12.29 -7.56
CA GLY A 512 22.34 11.17 -8.47
C GLY A 512 21.40 10.00 -8.16
N TYR A 513 20.28 10.26 -7.49
CA TYR A 513 19.21 9.30 -7.20
C TYR A 513 17.89 10.04 -6.92
N SER A 514 16.76 9.35 -6.98
CA SER A 514 15.45 9.92 -6.63
C SER A 514 15.16 9.79 -5.14
N PRO A 515 15.03 10.91 -4.39
CA PRO A 515 14.77 10.86 -2.96
C PRO A 515 13.33 10.43 -2.60
N TYR A 516 12.35 10.62 -3.48
CA TYR A 516 10.96 10.25 -3.23
C TYR A 516 10.44 9.21 -4.22
N LEU A 517 9.75 8.19 -3.70
CA LEU A 517 9.08 7.18 -4.49
C LEU A 517 7.57 7.38 -4.47
N TYR A 518 6.94 7.18 -5.62
CA TYR A 518 5.50 7.22 -5.79
C TYR A 518 4.95 5.80 -5.93
N TRP A 519 4.02 5.42 -5.06
CA TRP A 519 3.31 4.14 -5.09
C TRP A 519 1.82 4.40 -5.31
N GLY A 520 1.26 3.91 -6.42
CA GLY A 520 -0.15 4.09 -6.76
C GLY A 520 -0.39 4.62 -8.18
N HIS A 521 -1.64 4.98 -8.47
CA HIS A 521 -2.07 5.27 -9.84
C HIS A 521 -1.51 6.60 -10.38
N PRO A 522 -0.82 6.61 -11.55
CA PRO A 522 -0.07 7.77 -12.05
C PRO A 522 -0.92 8.98 -12.49
N ASP A 523 -2.24 8.82 -12.60
CA ASP A 523 -3.17 9.84 -13.10
C ASP A 523 -3.98 10.50 -11.99
N ILE A 524 -3.74 10.15 -10.74
CA ILE A 524 -4.35 10.85 -9.61
C ILE A 524 -3.87 12.30 -9.60
N SER A 525 -4.82 13.19 -9.33
CA SER A 525 -4.62 14.64 -9.23
C SER A 525 -5.16 15.17 -7.91
N LEU A 526 -4.52 16.17 -7.35
CA LEU A 526 -4.99 16.86 -6.16
C LEU A 526 -5.87 18.04 -6.57
N ARG A 527 -7.19 17.84 -6.64
CA ARG A 527 -8.16 18.87 -7.08
C ARG A 527 -8.96 19.40 -5.90
N PRO A 528 -8.66 20.62 -5.42
CA PRO A 528 -9.47 21.26 -4.38
C PRO A 528 -10.93 21.28 -4.75
N THR A 529 -11.78 21.01 -3.77
CA THR A 529 -13.22 21.14 -3.93
C THR A 529 -13.62 22.61 -4.09
N CYS A 530 -14.64 22.87 -4.89
CA CYS A 530 -15.31 24.18 -4.94
C CYS A 530 -16.52 24.26 -3.99
N LEU A 531 -16.82 23.17 -3.30
CA LEU A 531 -17.91 23.06 -2.32
C LEU A 531 -17.44 23.53 -0.93
N ASP A 532 -18.39 23.84 -0.05
CA ASP A 532 -18.13 24.17 1.35
C ASP A 532 -17.46 22.99 2.08
N THR A 533 -16.19 23.17 2.45
CA THR A 533 -15.40 22.16 3.14
C THR A 533 -15.87 21.90 4.57
N GLN A 534 -16.46 22.88 5.25
CA GLN A 534 -17.04 22.69 6.59
C GLN A 534 -18.31 21.84 6.52
N GLN A 535 -19.17 22.08 5.53
CA GLN A 535 -20.34 21.23 5.30
C GLN A 535 -19.92 19.80 4.93
N ILE A 536 -18.91 19.64 4.07
CA ILE A 536 -18.36 18.33 3.73
C ILE A 536 -17.81 17.62 4.96
N ARG A 537 -17.04 18.31 5.81
CA ARG A 537 -16.50 17.77 7.06
C ARG A 537 -17.61 17.25 7.95
N ARG A 538 -18.58 18.10 8.30
CA ARG A 538 -19.71 17.72 9.17
C ARG A 538 -20.43 16.50 8.65
N ARG A 539 -20.80 16.48 7.37
CA ARG A 539 -21.48 15.33 6.75
C ARG A 539 -20.65 14.06 6.80
N ARG A 540 -19.35 14.14 6.48
CA ARG A 540 -18.49 12.95 6.48
C ARG A 540 -18.25 12.41 7.90
N ILE A 541 -18.06 13.30 8.87
CA ILE A 541 -17.92 12.90 10.29
C ILE A 541 -19.22 12.27 10.79
N GLN A 542 -20.38 12.85 10.49
CA GLN A 542 -21.68 12.26 10.83
C GLN A 542 -21.86 10.87 10.23
N ASN A 543 -21.48 10.67 8.97
CA ASN A 543 -21.54 9.35 8.34
C ASN A 543 -20.62 8.34 9.04
N ALA A 544 -19.35 8.71 9.27
CA ALA A 544 -18.39 7.84 9.97
C ALA A 544 -18.88 7.47 11.38
N MET A 545 -19.42 8.46 12.12
CA MET A 545 -20.00 8.26 13.45
C MET A 545 -21.23 7.35 13.41
N SER A 546 -22.09 7.50 12.41
CA SER A 546 -23.27 6.64 12.21
C SER A 546 -22.86 5.19 11.91
N GLU A 547 -21.86 4.99 11.06
CA GLU A 547 -21.32 3.66 10.75
C GLU A 547 -20.69 3.01 11.98
N LEU A 548 -19.83 3.72 12.71
CA LEU A 548 -19.21 3.23 13.93
C LEU A 548 -20.25 2.93 15.03
N SER A 549 -21.30 3.74 15.15
CA SER A 549 -22.38 3.49 16.12
C SER A 549 -23.19 2.24 15.75
N GLY A 550 -23.45 2.03 14.46
CA GLY A 550 -24.07 0.78 13.97
C GLY A 550 -23.20 -0.43 14.27
N MET A 551 -21.90 -0.36 13.97
CA MET A 551 -20.94 -1.41 14.31
C MET A 551 -20.90 -1.68 15.81
N LEU A 552 -20.93 -0.63 16.66
CA LEU A 552 -20.93 -0.77 18.11
C LEU A 552 -22.18 -1.51 18.62
N PHE A 553 -23.33 -1.23 18.03
CA PHE A 553 -24.60 -1.87 18.37
C PHE A 553 -24.64 -3.35 17.99
N GLU A 554 -24.09 -3.70 16.82
CA GLU A 554 -24.07 -5.07 16.30
C GLU A 554 -22.94 -5.93 16.88
N CYS A 555 -21.86 -5.30 17.35
CA CYS A 555 -20.69 -6.00 17.88
C CYS A 555 -21.01 -6.76 19.15
N LYS A 556 -20.67 -8.06 19.19
CA LYS A 556 -20.84 -8.90 20.39
C LYS A 556 -19.58 -8.96 21.26
N ASP A 557 -18.42 -8.67 20.68
CA ASP A 557 -17.13 -8.74 21.35
C ASP A 557 -16.83 -7.42 22.10
N GLU A 558 -16.64 -7.50 23.43
CA GLU A 558 -16.43 -6.33 24.28
C GLU A 558 -15.09 -5.61 24.02
N TYR A 559 -14.05 -6.33 23.62
CA TYR A 559 -12.76 -5.73 23.26
C TYR A 559 -12.93 -4.87 22.01
N MET A 560 -13.62 -5.39 21.00
CA MET A 560 -13.95 -4.66 19.78
C MET A 560 -14.90 -3.50 20.05
N LYS A 561 -15.88 -3.64 20.96
CA LYS A 561 -16.70 -2.49 21.39
C LYS A 561 -15.86 -1.39 22.03
N LYS A 562 -14.90 -1.72 22.91
CA LYS A 562 -13.97 -0.74 23.48
C LYS A 562 -13.21 -0.03 22.36
N LYS A 563 -12.64 -0.77 21.41
CA LYS A 563 -11.94 -0.19 20.24
C LYS A 563 -12.84 0.74 19.41
N ILE A 564 -14.09 0.36 19.17
CA ILE A 564 -15.05 1.19 18.43
C ILE A 564 -15.39 2.49 19.19
N ARG A 565 -15.57 2.43 20.51
CA ARG A 565 -15.76 3.62 21.35
C ARG A 565 -14.56 4.57 21.26
N CYS A 566 -13.34 4.04 21.30
CA CYS A 566 -12.13 4.85 21.14
C CYS A 566 -12.10 5.61 19.79
N PHE A 567 -12.53 4.97 18.69
CA PHE A 567 -12.67 5.66 17.40
C PHE A 567 -13.71 6.78 17.45
N ILE A 568 -14.88 6.52 18.04
CA ILE A 568 -15.99 7.49 18.20
C ILE A 568 -15.54 8.69 19.02
N GLU A 569 -14.83 8.47 20.13
CA GLU A 569 -14.30 9.51 21.01
C GLU A 569 -13.31 10.41 20.26
N CYS A 570 -12.29 9.82 19.62
CA CYS A 570 -11.29 10.58 18.86
C CYS A 570 -11.91 11.38 17.70
N ILE A 571 -12.90 10.83 17.00
CA ILE A 571 -13.59 11.55 15.91
C ILE A 571 -14.47 12.68 16.46
N SER A 572 -15.16 12.46 17.57
CA SER A 572 -16.03 13.47 18.20
C SER A 572 -15.24 14.69 18.68
N GLU A 573 -14.01 14.50 19.18
CA GLU A 573 -13.13 15.61 19.59
C GLU A 573 -12.74 16.54 18.44
N VAL A 574 -12.82 16.05 17.20
CA VAL A 574 -12.45 16.79 15.99
C VAL A 574 -13.66 17.04 15.07
N GLY A 575 -14.87 16.67 15.47
CA GLY A 575 -16.13 16.94 14.78
C GLY A 575 -16.58 18.36 15.01
#